data_AF-A0A496UQ93-F1
#
_entry.id   AF-A0A496UQ93-F1
#
_cell.length_a   1.000
_cell.length_b   1.000
_cell.length_c   1.000
_cell.angle_alpha   90.00
_cell.angle_beta   90.00
_cell.angle_gamma   90.00
#
_symmetry.space_group_name_H-M   'P 1'
#
loop_
_entity.id
_entity.type
_entity.pdbx_description
1 polymer ?
#
loop_
_entity_poly.entity_id
_entity_poly.type
_entity_poly.pdbx_seq_one_letter_code
_entity_poly.pdbx_strand_id
1 'polypeptide(L)'
;MSTLATVCLLSATTMAQSDMIEFASVEATTTCAGTEVDIHITLNVWDVVDPNITGWIVEREVVGACVDDVDVSAVQPMPTGIGIYEFVVHDVPVVPYRKVIYYLKAVAADSERFWIPFPHRGWFTQADCMLGIAARGTVIDVGGNLHLQVCPDECWWGLSHFDNSFPPNQEMPPLGASIDIYGELRGGMEGPYIDATHWVVAAEGCRVVDNEESSWGSLKARYQ
;
A
#
# COMPACT_ATOMS: atom_id res chain seq x y z
N MET A 1 -46.73 22.11 40.76
CA MET A 1 -46.41 21.59 39.42
C MET A 1 -45.06 22.15 39.02
N SER A 2 -43.98 21.39 39.19
CA SER A 2 -42.63 21.79 38.79
C SER A 2 -42.12 20.75 37.81
N THR A 3 -41.84 21.18 36.59
CA THR A 3 -41.40 20.38 35.46
C THR A 3 -39.91 20.08 35.62
N LEU A 4 -39.56 18.79 35.76
CA LEU A 4 -38.17 18.34 35.63
C LEU A 4 -37.79 18.36 34.14
N ALA A 5 -36.83 19.20 33.79
CA ALA A 5 -36.16 19.15 32.48
C ALA A 5 -35.05 18.09 32.54
N THR A 6 -35.28 16.95 31.90
CA THR A 6 -34.24 15.94 31.65
C THR A 6 -33.30 16.48 30.59
N VAL A 7 -32.09 16.87 31.01
CA VAL A 7 -30.98 17.18 30.10
C VAL A 7 -30.45 15.85 29.56
N CYS A 8 -30.71 15.58 28.28
CA CYS A 8 -30.12 14.46 27.56
C CYS A 8 -28.69 14.85 27.18
N LEU A 9 -27.69 14.32 27.86
CA LEU A 9 -26.29 14.46 27.43
C LEU A 9 -26.09 13.59 26.18
N LEU A 10 -25.98 14.24 25.02
CA LEU A 10 -25.43 13.63 23.82
C LEU A 10 -23.93 13.41 24.04
N SER A 11 -23.52 12.16 24.22
CA SER A 11 -22.12 11.76 24.13
C SER A 11 -21.66 11.95 22.69
N ALA A 12 -20.86 12.98 22.46
CA ALA A 12 -20.08 13.09 21.23
C ALA A 12 -19.00 12.00 21.26
N THR A 13 -19.19 10.93 20.50
CA THR A 13 -18.10 10.01 20.13
C THR A 13 -17.16 10.79 19.23
N THR A 14 -16.07 11.30 19.79
CA THR A 14 -14.90 11.70 19.02
C THR A 14 -14.38 10.44 18.33
N MET A 15 -14.60 10.32 17.02
CA MET A 15 -13.80 9.43 16.19
C MET A 15 -12.38 9.99 16.20
N ALA A 16 -11.55 9.48 17.12
CA ALA A 16 -10.13 9.76 17.10
C ALA A 16 -9.55 9.14 15.84
N GLN A 17 -8.93 9.98 15.02
CA GLN A 17 -8.08 9.55 13.92
C GLN A 17 -7.03 8.60 14.49
N SER A 18 -6.88 7.40 13.93
CA SER A 18 -5.88 6.41 14.35
C SER A 18 -4.51 7.07 14.33
N ASP A 19 -3.98 7.40 15.51
CA ASP A 19 -2.70 8.07 15.67
C ASP A 19 -1.58 7.18 15.10
N MET A 20 -0.87 7.74 14.12
CA MET A 20 0.37 7.20 13.59
C MET A 20 1.33 6.92 14.74
N ILE A 21 2.04 5.79 14.71
CA ILE A 21 2.99 5.44 15.75
C ILE A 21 4.19 6.40 15.72
N GLU A 22 4.38 7.20 16.77
CA GLU A 22 5.45 8.22 16.84
C GLU A 22 6.74 7.73 17.52
N PHE A 23 6.82 6.47 17.97
CA PHE A 23 7.99 5.93 18.69
C PHE A 23 8.99 5.19 17.78
N ALA A 24 8.60 4.86 16.55
CA ALA A 24 9.42 4.12 15.61
C ALA A 24 9.15 4.54 14.17
N SER A 25 10.14 4.32 13.30
CA SER A 25 10.00 4.40 11.86
C SER A 25 10.55 3.14 11.21
N VAL A 26 10.12 2.94 9.98
CA VAL A 26 10.58 1.82 9.17
C VAL A 26 11.21 2.31 7.87
N GLU A 27 12.30 1.69 7.47
CA GLU A 27 12.75 1.66 6.09
C GLU A 27 12.56 0.23 5.57
N ALA A 28 12.00 0.08 4.37
CA ALA A 28 11.84 -1.24 3.75
C ALA A 28 12.24 -1.21 2.28
N THR A 29 12.99 -2.21 1.86
CA THR A 29 13.38 -2.41 0.46
C THR A 29 12.99 -3.83 0.05
N THR A 30 12.55 -3.99 -1.20
CA THR A 30 12.30 -5.33 -1.74
C THR A 30 13.32 -5.70 -2.79
N THR A 31 13.60 -7.00 -2.90
CA THR A 31 14.40 -7.56 -3.98
C THR A 31 13.72 -8.81 -4.51
N CYS A 32 13.58 -8.91 -5.83
CA CYS A 32 13.08 -10.11 -6.48
C CYS A 32 14.21 -11.14 -6.62
N ALA A 33 14.09 -12.28 -5.94
CA ALA A 33 15.07 -13.35 -5.93
C ALA A 33 14.50 -14.64 -6.54
N GLY A 34 14.44 -14.71 -7.88
CA GLY A 34 13.89 -15.87 -8.57
C GLY A 34 12.38 -16.00 -8.38
N THR A 35 11.93 -16.92 -7.51
CA THR A 35 10.50 -17.16 -7.23
C THR A 35 10.02 -16.55 -5.91
N GLU A 36 10.87 -15.78 -5.23
CA GLU A 36 10.55 -15.11 -3.98
C GLU A 36 10.82 -13.59 -4.06
N VAL A 37 10.16 -12.85 -3.17
CA VAL A 37 10.48 -11.46 -2.87
C VAL A 37 11.07 -11.38 -1.48
N ASP A 38 12.30 -10.90 -1.39
CA ASP A 38 12.94 -10.57 -0.12
C ASP A 38 12.58 -9.15 0.27
N ILE A 39 12.01 -8.98 1.46
CA ILE A 39 11.59 -7.70 2.02
C ILE A 39 12.52 -7.42 3.20
N HIS A 40 13.51 -6.57 2.97
CA HIS A 40 14.47 -6.13 3.97
C HIS A 40 13.88 -4.97 4.74
N ILE A 41 13.76 -5.12 6.06
CA ILE A 41 13.07 -4.18 6.93
C ILE A 41 14.05 -3.70 7.99
N THR A 42 14.19 -2.38 8.09
CA THR A 42 14.94 -1.70 9.14
C THR A 42 13.95 -0.94 10.00
N LEU A 43 13.69 -1.43 11.21
CA LEU A 43 12.85 -0.76 12.20
C LEU A 43 13.74 0.05 13.15
N ASN A 44 13.58 1.37 13.13
CA ASN A 44 14.28 2.30 14.01
C ASN A 44 13.34 2.71 15.16
N VAL A 45 13.61 2.22 16.36
CA VAL A 45 12.87 2.55 17.58
C VAL A 45 13.67 3.60 18.35
N TRP A 46 13.14 4.82 18.49
CA TRP A 46 13.84 5.91 19.19
C TRP A 46 13.21 6.29 20.53
N ASP A 47 12.03 5.74 20.85
CA ASP A 47 11.36 5.96 22.13
C ASP A 47 10.75 4.66 22.68
N VAL A 48 10.17 4.74 23.87
CA VAL A 48 9.45 3.65 24.53
C VAL A 48 8.25 3.27 23.65
N VAL A 49 8.27 2.03 23.17
CA VAL A 49 7.13 1.39 22.49
C VAL A 49 5.94 1.35 23.44
N ASP A 50 4.77 1.78 22.97
CA ASP A 50 3.53 1.66 23.72
C ASP A 50 3.34 0.20 24.16
N PRO A 51 3.13 -0.10 25.45
CA PRO A 51 3.00 -1.47 25.94
C PRO A 51 1.79 -2.23 25.36
N ASN A 52 0.82 -1.54 24.76
CA ASN A 52 -0.27 -2.16 24.02
C ASN A 52 0.18 -2.71 22.66
N ILE A 53 1.27 -2.20 22.09
CA ILE A 53 1.84 -2.71 20.84
C ILE A 53 2.66 -3.96 21.15
N THR A 54 2.15 -5.10 20.67
CA THR A 54 2.74 -6.42 20.95
C THR A 54 3.61 -6.92 19.81
N GLY A 55 3.37 -6.43 18.60
CA GLY A 55 4.06 -6.92 17.43
C GLY A 55 4.04 -5.99 16.23
N TRP A 56 4.53 -6.52 15.11
CA TRP A 56 4.46 -5.92 13.80
C TRP A 56 4.24 -7.02 12.74
N ILE A 57 3.74 -6.62 11.58
CA ILE A 57 3.42 -7.52 10.48
C ILE A 57 3.69 -6.85 9.14
N VAL A 58 4.03 -7.66 8.14
CA VAL A 58 4.05 -7.25 6.74
C VAL A 58 2.77 -7.71 6.08
N GLU A 59 2.09 -6.78 5.44
CA GLU A 59 0.94 -7.04 4.60
C GLU A 59 1.29 -6.71 3.16
N ARG A 60 0.62 -7.39 2.22
CA ARG A 60 0.74 -7.10 0.80
C ARG A 60 -0.59 -6.73 0.17
N GLU A 61 -0.55 -5.81 -0.77
CA GLU A 61 -1.62 -5.45 -1.69
C GLU A 61 -1.15 -5.73 -3.12
N VAL A 62 -2.00 -6.37 -3.92
CA VAL A 62 -1.75 -6.56 -5.35
C VAL A 62 -2.42 -5.40 -6.09
N VAL A 63 -1.62 -4.59 -6.80
CA VAL A 63 -2.12 -3.42 -7.51
C VAL A 63 -3.20 -3.82 -8.53
N GLY A 64 -4.38 -3.20 -8.41
CA GLY A 64 -5.53 -3.44 -9.28
C GLY A 64 -6.41 -4.64 -8.87
N ALA A 65 -6.04 -5.37 -7.82
CA ALA A 65 -6.84 -6.47 -7.28
C ALA A 65 -7.83 -5.95 -6.23
N CYS A 66 -9.11 -6.28 -6.38
CA CYS A 66 -10.15 -5.88 -5.43
C CYS A 66 -10.28 -6.88 -4.28
N VAL A 67 -9.18 -7.09 -3.56
CA VAL A 67 -9.11 -8.02 -2.44
C VAL A 67 -8.46 -7.33 -1.24
N ASP A 68 -8.80 -7.80 -0.05
CA ASP A 68 -8.18 -7.33 1.18
C ASP A 68 -6.67 -7.62 1.18
N ASP A 69 -5.92 -6.75 1.88
CA ASP A 69 -4.50 -6.95 2.16
C ASP A 69 -4.25 -8.34 2.76
N VAL A 70 -3.18 -9.00 2.31
CA VAL A 70 -2.82 -10.35 2.76
C VAL A 70 -1.58 -10.29 3.64
N ASP A 71 -1.65 -10.94 4.80
CA ASP A 71 -0.50 -11.12 5.69
C ASP A 71 0.59 -11.95 4.99
N VAL A 72 1.77 -11.36 4.81
CA VAL A 72 2.95 -12.03 4.23
C VAL A 72 3.66 -12.87 5.30
N SER A 73 3.66 -12.40 6.54
CA SER A 73 4.32 -13.04 7.67
C SER A 73 3.36 -13.26 8.84
N ALA A 74 3.74 -14.13 9.77
CA ALA A 74 3.12 -14.12 11.10
C ALA A 74 3.51 -12.84 11.83
N VAL A 75 2.67 -12.39 12.76
CA VAL A 75 2.99 -11.27 13.66
C VAL A 75 4.32 -11.54 14.37
N GLN A 76 5.27 -10.64 14.18
CA GLN A 76 6.58 -10.65 14.82
C GLN A 76 6.54 -9.82 16.10
N PRO A 77 7.31 -10.17 17.14
CA PRO A 77 7.34 -9.38 18.36
C PRO A 77 7.93 -7.98 18.09
N MET A 78 7.33 -6.96 18.70
CA MET A 78 7.84 -5.60 18.62
C MET A 78 9.12 -5.49 19.47
N PRO A 79 10.23 -4.94 18.95
CA PRO A 79 11.41 -4.71 19.76
C PRO A 79 11.13 -3.76 20.92
N THR A 80 11.53 -4.13 22.13
CA THR A 80 11.22 -3.37 23.35
C THR A 80 12.31 -2.36 23.74
N GLY A 81 13.43 -2.33 23.01
CA GLY A 81 14.55 -1.44 23.27
C GLY A 81 14.62 -0.32 22.25
N ILE A 82 15.22 0.80 22.64
CA ILE A 82 15.65 1.83 21.71
C ILE A 82 16.81 1.25 20.88
N GLY A 83 16.72 1.33 19.56
CA GLY A 83 17.73 0.77 18.67
C GLY A 83 17.25 0.63 17.22
N ILE A 84 18.16 0.14 16.40
CA ILE A 84 17.91 -0.21 15.00
C ILE A 84 17.85 -1.74 14.91
N TYR A 85 16.77 -2.26 14.34
CA TYR A 85 16.50 -3.67 14.21
C TYR A 85 16.31 -4.01 12.74
N GLU A 86 17.02 -5.03 12.27
CA GLU A 86 16.99 -5.47 10.88
C GLU A 86 16.32 -6.84 10.78
N PHE A 87 15.43 -6.98 9.81
CA PHE A 87 14.68 -8.20 9.54
C PHE A 87 14.64 -8.47 8.03
N VAL A 88 14.46 -9.74 7.67
CA VAL A 88 14.15 -10.15 6.29
C VAL A 88 12.88 -10.99 6.34
N VAL A 89 11.89 -10.59 5.54
CA VAL A 89 10.65 -11.33 5.34
C VAL A 89 10.61 -11.80 3.89
N HIS A 90 10.24 -13.05 3.67
CA HIS A 90 10.18 -13.64 2.33
C HIS A 90 8.72 -13.81 1.91
N ASP A 91 8.31 -13.17 0.82
CA ASP A 91 7.04 -13.47 0.15
C ASP A 91 7.26 -14.53 -0.94
N VAL A 92 6.65 -15.69 -0.74
CA VAL A 92 6.84 -16.87 -1.60
C VAL A 92 5.51 -17.54 -1.88
N PRO A 93 5.17 -17.86 -3.15
CA PRO A 93 5.86 -17.43 -4.35
C PRO A 93 5.51 -15.99 -4.73
N VAL A 94 6.36 -15.39 -5.56
CA VAL A 94 6.06 -14.14 -6.29
C VAL A 94 4.71 -14.24 -6.99
N VAL A 95 3.90 -13.19 -6.89
CA VAL A 95 2.66 -13.04 -7.65
C VAL A 95 2.99 -12.74 -9.13
N PRO A 96 2.69 -13.65 -10.09
CA PRO A 96 3.15 -13.49 -11.47
C PRO A 96 2.54 -12.30 -12.21
N TYR A 97 3.37 -11.55 -12.94
CA TYR A 97 2.95 -10.41 -13.76
C TYR A 97 2.17 -9.33 -13.00
N ARG A 98 2.38 -9.24 -11.68
CA ARG A 98 1.75 -8.24 -10.81
C ARG A 98 2.78 -7.36 -10.14
N LYS A 99 2.35 -6.13 -9.88
CA LYS A 99 3.03 -5.22 -8.99
C LYS A 99 2.41 -5.40 -7.61
N VAL A 100 3.27 -5.56 -6.61
CA VAL A 100 2.86 -5.82 -5.23
C VAL A 100 3.40 -4.70 -4.36
N ILE A 101 2.53 -4.12 -3.54
CA ILE A 101 2.87 -3.14 -2.52
C ILE A 101 2.93 -3.87 -1.18
N TYR A 102 3.93 -3.55 -0.36
CA TYR A 102 4.10 -4.09 0.98
C TYR A 102 4.02 -2.97 2.01
N TYR A 103 3.22 -3.23 3.03
CA TYR A 103 2.94 -2.33 4.12
C TYR A 103 3.49 -2.93 5.42
N LEU A 104 4.12 -2.10 6.25
CA LEU A 104 4.49 -2.49 7.61
C LEU A 104 3.50 -1.89 8.60
N LYS A 105 2.83 -2.74 9.37
CA LYS A 105 1.90 -2.32 10.41
C LYS A 105 2.35 -2.83 11.77
N ALA A 106 2.19 -2.01 12.80
CA ALA A 106 2.27 -2.47 14.17
C ALA A 106 0.96 -3.16 14.55
N VAL A 107 1.03 -4.09 15.50
CA VAL A 107 -0.10 -4.91 15.95
C VAL A 107 -0.26 -4.74 17.45
N ALA A 108 -1.42 -4.24 17.87
CA ALA A 108 -1.79 -4.13 19.28
C ALA A 108 -2.22 -5.47 19.90
N ALA A 109 -2.33 -5.51 21.22
CA ALA A 109 -2.72 -6.70 21.98
C ALA A 109 -4.13 -7.21 21.64
N ASP A 110 -5.01 -6.32 21.18
CA ASP A 110 -6.37 -6.62 20.69
C ASP A 110 -6.41 -6.95 19.18
N SER A 111 -5.24 -7.07 18.55
CA SER A 111 -5.06 -7.30 17.11
C SER A 111 -5.41 -6.11 16.20
N GLU A 112 -5.65 -4.91 16.75
CA GLU A 112 -5.75 -3.69 15.96
C GLU A 112 -4.40 -3.38 15.28
N ARG A 113 -4.45 -2.86 14.05
CA ARG A 113 -3.28 -2.64 13.20
C ARG A 113 -3.09 -1.16 12.92
N PHE A 114 -1.86 -0.67 13.13
CA PHE A 114 -1.51 0.75 13.04
C PHE A 114 -0.34 0.95 12.07
N TRP A 115 -0.37 2.06 11.34
CA TRP A 115 0.73 2.43 10.45
C TRP A 115 1.99 2.79 11.24
N ILE A 116 3.11 2.14 10.88
CA ILE A 116 4.45 2.58 11.31
C ILE A 116 4.95 3.58 10.27
N PRO A 117 5.31 4.81 10.65
CA PRO A 117 5.74 5.81 9.68
C PRO A 117 7.05 5.43 9.02
N PHE A 118 7.18 5.79 7.74
CA PHE A 118 8.45 5.72 7.02
C PHE A 118 9.13 7.10 7.01
N PRO A 119 10.47 7.20 7.14
CA PRO A 119 11.18 8.48 7.22
C PRO A 119 11.10 9.31 5.93
N HIS A 120 10.62 8.73 4.83
CA HIS A 120 10.58 9.35 3.50
C HIS A 120 9.20 9.25 2.82
N ARG A 121 8.15 9.82 3.43
CA ARG A 121 6.82 10.11 2.80
C ARG A 121 6.15 8.95 2.02
N GLY A 122 6.62 7.72 2.14
CA GLY A 122 6.05 6.55 1.47
C GLY A 122 5.76 5.50 2.52
N TRP A 123 4.49 5.16 2.72
CA TRP A 123 4.04 4.22 3.75
C TRP A 123 4.29 2.74 3.39
N PHE A 124 5.10 2.49 2.36
CA PHE A 124 5.22 1.20 1.72
C PHE A 124 6.55 1.00 1.01
N THR A 125 6.84 -0.25 0.69
CA THR A 125 7.81 -0.65 -0.33
C THR A 125 7.10 -1.48 -1.38
N GLN A 126 7.68 -1.69 -2.55
CA GLN A 126 7.00 -2.44 -3.62
C GLN A 126 7.96 -3.42 -4.28
N ALA A 127 7.43 -4.50 -4.83
CA ALA A 127 8.16 -5.39 -5.73
C ALA A 127 7.51 -5.43 -7.11
N ASP A 128 8.36 -5.47 -8.13
CA ASP A 128 7.97 -5.64 -9.52
C ASP A 128 8.86 -6.68 -10.19
N CYS A 129 8.55 -7.95 -9.94
CA CYS A 129 9.40 -9.05 -10.39
C CYS A 129 9.16 -9.47 -11.84
N MET A 130 8.05 -9.05 -12.45
CA MET A 130 7.63 -9.48 -13.78
C MET A 130 6.92 -8.39 -14.60
N LEU A 131 7.25 -7.11 -14.38
CA LEU A 131 6.68 -5.95 -15.08
C LEU A 131 5.16 -5.85 -14.92
N GLY A 132 4.70 -5.75 -13.67
CA GLY A 132 3.30 -5.55 -13.34
C GLY A 132 2.79 -4.16 -13.71
N ILE A 133 1.50 -4.09 -14.03
CA ILE A 133 0.79 -2.83 -14.29
C ILE A 133 0.82 -1.98 -13.00
N ALA A 134 1.26 -0.73 -13.13
CA ALA A 134 1.28 0.25 -12.05
C ALA A 134 -0.07 0.95 -11.91
N ALA A 135 -0.72 1.31 -13.03
CA ALA A 135 -2.07 1.84 -13.04
C ALA A 135 -2.81 1.47 -14.31
N ARG A 136 -4.13 1.50 -14.23
CA ARG A 136 -5.02 1.41 -15.37
C ARG A 136 -6.06 2.51 -15.30
N GLY A 137 -6.31 3.17 -16.42
CA GLY A 137 -7.27 4.27 -16.47
C GLY A 137 -7.62 4.71 -17.87
N THR A 138 -8.58 5.61 -17.96
CA THR A 138 -9.00 6.24 -19.23
C THR A 138 -8.36 7.62 -19.35
N VAL A 139 -7.81 7.91 -20.53
CA VAL A 139 -7.22 9.22 -20.81
C VAL A 139 -8.33 10.24 -21.00
N ILE A 140 -8.31 11.30 -20.20
CA ILE A 140 -9.27 12.40 -20.25
C ILE A 140 -8.53 13.73 -20.40
N ASP A 141 -9.24 14.75 -20.89
CA ASP A 141 -8.74 16.12 -20.97
C ASP A 141 -9.35 16.92 -19.82
N VAL A 142 -8.49 17.47 -18.97
CA VAL A 142 -8.86 18.40 -17.88
C VAL A 142 -8.19 19.73 -18.15
N GLY A 143 -8.91 20.63 -18.84
CA GLY A 143 -8.45 22.00 -19.06
C GLY A 143 -7.24 22.12 -20.00
N GLY A 144 -7.13 21.25 -21.02
CA GLY A 144 -6.05 21.23 -22.00
C GLY A 144 -4.86 20.36 -21.62
N ASN A 145 -4.95 19.63 -20.50
CA ASN A 145 -3.94 18.68 -20.05
C ASN A 145 -4.54 17.28 -20.06
N LEU A 146 -3.76 16.30 -20.54
CA LEU A 146 -4.17 14.90 -20.49
C LEU A 146 -3.94 14.36 -19.08
N HIS A 147 -5.01 13.84 -18.49
CA HIS A 147 -4.99 13.15 -17.21
C HIS A 147 -5.36 11.69 -17.41
N LEU A 148 -4.85 10.84 -16.52
CA LEU A 148 -5.36 9.49 -16.37
C LEU A 148 -6.51 9.52 -15.35
N GLN A 149 -7.74 9.32 -15.83
CA GLN A 149 -8.82 8.94 -14.93
C GLN A 149 -8.66 7.46 -14.59
N VAL A 150 -8.04 7.20 -13.44
CA VAL A 150 -7.88 5.84 -12.90
C VAL A 150 -9.24 5.12 -12.93
N CYS A 151 -9.23 3.84 -13.31
CA CYS A 151 -10.47 3.08 -13.42
C CYS A 151 -11.25 3.16 -12.09
N PRO A 152 -12.58 3.32 -12.15
CA PRO A 152 -13.41 3.67 -10.99
C PRO A 152 -13.49 2.59 -9.91
N ASP A 153 -12.98 1.39 -10.18
CA ASP A 153 -12.85 0.36 -9.17
C ASP A 153 -11.74 0.76 -8.20
N GLU A 154 -12.07 0.88 -6.91
CA GLU A 154 -11.24 1.40 -5.79
C GLU A 154 -9.87 0.69 -5.62
N CYS A 155 -9.65 -0.36 -6.39
CA CYS A 155 -8.53 -1.29 -6.34
C CYS A 155 -7.31 -0.78 -7.14
N TRP A 156 -7.51 0.27 -7.94
CA TRP A 156 -6.43 1.06 -8.54
C TRP A 156 -6.19 2.39 -7.79
N TRP A 157 -6.95 2.64 -6.72
CA TRP A 157 -7.07 3.95 -6.06
C TRP A 157 -5.90 4.28 -5.13
N GLY A 158 -5.04 3.29 -4.81
CA GLY A 158 -3.79 3.55 -4.08
C GLY A 158 -3.00 4.70 -4.68
N LEU A 159 -3.15 4.97 -5.97
CA LEU A 159 -2.58 6.08 -6.71
C LEU A 159 -3.54 7.27 -6.75
N SER A 160 -3.69 7.93 -5.62
CA SER A 160 -4.56 9.10 -5.47
C SER A 160 -4.22 10.23 -6.46
N HIS A 161 -2.97 10.31 -6.94
CA HIS A 161 -2.50 11.33 -7.87
C HIS A 161 -1.59 10.73 -8.96
N PHE A 162 -2.13 10.61 -10.19
CA PHE A 162 -1.29 10.53 -11.38
C PHE A 162 -0.92 11.95 -11.81
N ASP A 163 0.26 12.40 -11.40
CA ASP A 163 0.72 13.77 -11.63
C ASP A 163 1.35 13.91 -13.03
N ASN A 164 0.49 13.85 -14.06
CA ASN A 164 0.70 14.33 -15.44
C ASN A 164 1.96 13.88 -16.21
N SER A 165 2.68 12.86 -15.74
CA SER A 165 3.93 12.46 -16.36
C SER A 165 3.73 11.20 -17.19
N PHE A 166 2.99 11.34 -18.30
CA PHE A 166 3.15 10.36 -19.37
C PHE A 166 4.63 10.33 -19.80
N PRO A 167 5.21 9.15 -20.05
CA PRO A 167 6.60 9.01 -20.44
C PRO A 167 6.91 9.95 -21.62
N PRO A 168 7.89 10.87 -21.49
CA PRO A 168 8.16 11.89 -22.52
C PRO A 168 8.70 11.27 -23.82
N ASN A 169 9.12 10.00 -23.77
CA ASN A 169 9.70 9.25 -24.88
C ASN A 169 8.67 8.38 -25.63
N GLN A 170 7.38 8.49 -25.32
CA GLN A 170 6.31 7.81 -26.04
C GLN A 170 5.36 8.84 -26.67
N GLU A 171 4.67 8.42 -27.73
CA GLU A 171 3.55 9.19 -28.25
C GLU A 171 2.52 9.41 -27.14
N MET A 172 1.81 10.53 -27.17
CA MET A 172 0.74 10.76 -26.21
C MET A 172 -0.40 9.76 -26.46
N PRO A 173 -0.99 9.18 -25.40
CA PRO A 173 -2.08 8.26 -25.59
C PRO A 173 -3.32 9.00 -26.14
N PRO A 174 -4.12 8.35 -27.00
CA PRO A 174 -5.29 8.98 -27.57
C PRO A 174 -6.34 9.27 -26.50
N LEU A 175 -6.99 10.44 -26.60
CA LEU A 175 -8.07 10.84 -25.70
C LEU A 175 -9.21 9.80 -25.73
N GLY A 176 -9.69 9.42 -24.55
CA GLY A 176 -10.73 8.41 -24.35
C GLY A 176 -10.25 6.96 -24.41
N ALA A 177 -8.98 6.69 -24.70
CA ALA A 177 -8.45 5.34 -24.63
C ALA A 177 -8.22 4.91 -23.19
N SER A 178 -8.53 3.64 -22.90
CA SER A 178 -8.06 2.98 -21.69
C SER A 178 -6.64 2.49 -21.89
N ILE A 179 -5.76 2.76 -20.93
CA ILE A 179 -4.34 2.44 -21.01
C ILE A 179 -3.85 1.77 -19.72
N ASP A 180 -2.85 0.92 -19.88
CA ASP A 180 -2.03 0.37 -18.81
C ASP A 180 -0.76 1.21 -18.71
N ILE A 181 -0.47 1.70 -17.50
CA ILE A 181 0.75 2.41 -17.17
C ILE A 181 1.64 1.49 -16.36
N TYR A 182 2.93 1.52 -16.67
CA TYR A 182 3.96 0.79 -15.97
C TYR A 182 5.06 1.74 -15.54
N GLY A 183 5.72 1.40 -14.45
CA GLY A 183 6.73 2.26 -13.84
C GLY A 183 6.91 1.96 -12.37
N GLU A 184 7.58 2.87 -11.68
CA GLU A 184 7.87 2.73 -10.26
C GLU A 184 6.88 3.57 -9.44
N LEU A 185 6.22 2.99 -8.44
CA LEU A 185 5.48 3.79 -7.46
C LEU A 185 6.46 4.46 -6.51
N ARG A 186 6.24 5.74 -6.23
CA ARG A 186 7.09 6.57 -5.39
C ARG A 186 6.25 7.17 -4.27
N GLY A 187 6.81 7.26 -3.07
CA GLY A 187 6.16 8.00 -1.98
C GLY A 187 6.03 9.50 -2.31
N GLY A 188 4.82 10.04 -2.22
CA GLY A 188 4.51 11.46 -2.40
C GLY A 188 3.84 12.07 -1.17
N MET A 189 3.74 13.40 -1.13
CA MET A 189 3.08 14.11 -0.02
C MET A 189 1.58 13.80 0.08
N GLU A 190 0.94 13.51 -1.05
CA GLU A 190 -0.52 13.33 -1.17
C GLU A 190 -0.92 11.87 -1.40
N GLY A 191 0.03 10.95 -1.21
CA GLY A 191 -0.08 9.54 -1.57
C GLY A 191 1.02 9.12 -2.55
N PRO A 192 1.07 7.84 -2.94
CA PRO A 192 1.99 7.41 -3.96
C PRO A 192 1.67 8.01 -5.32
N TYR A 193 2.72 8.36 -6.06
CA TYR A 193 2.63 8.72 -7.47
C TYR A 193 3.39 7.69 -8.32
N ILE A 194 3.10 7.67 -9.62
CA ILE A 194 3.79 6.79 -10.56
C ILE A 194 4.89 7.56 -11.29
N ASP A 195 6.12 7.09 -11.21
CA ASP A 195 7.20 7.44 -12.13
C ASP A 195 7.05 6.54 -13.38
N ALA A 196 6.21 6.98 -14.32
CA ALA A 196 5.80 6.19 -15.47
C ALA A 196 6.95 6.04 -16.48
N THR A 197 7.24 4.79 -16.86
CA THR A 197 8.27 4.47 -17.85
C THR A 197 7.68 4.11 -19.21
N HIS A 198 6.49 3.52 -19.21
CA HIS A 198 5.78 3.17 -20.42
C HIS A 198 4.26 3.07 -20.20
N TRP A 199 3.52 3.28 -21.28
CA TRP A 199 2.09 2.98 -21.37
C TRP A 199 1.79 2.14 -22.62
N VAL A 200 0.68 1.40 -22.57
CA VAL A 200 0.09 0.69 -23.72
C VAL A 200 -1.44 0.81 -23.69
N VAL A 201 -2.10 0.64 -24.83
CA VAL A 201 -3.57 0.53 -24.86
C VAL A 201 -4.00 -0.73 -24.11
N ALA A 202 -4.86 -0.59 -23.13
CA ALA A 202 -5.38 -1.69 -22.33
C ALA A 202 -6.33 -2.54 -23.20
N ALA A 203 -5.95 -3.78 -23.49
CA ALA A 203 -6.73 -4.69 -24.34
C ALA A 203 -8.13 -4.99 -23.77
N GLU A 204 -8.28 -4.90 -22.44
CA GLU A 204 -9.49 -5.26 -21.71
C GLU A 204 -10.32 -4.03 -21.27
N GLY A 205 -9.85 -2.81 -21.56
CA GLY A 205 -10.45 -1.58 -21.06
C GLY A 205 -10.30 -1.43 -19.53
N CYS A 206 -11.17 -0.62 -18.91
CA CYS A 206 -11.23 -0.52 -17.45
C CYS A 206 -11.95 -1.74 -16.85
N ARG A 207 -11.18 -2.72 -16.39
CA ARG A 207 -11.66 -3.87 -15.60
C ARG A 207 -10.74 -4.11 -14.42
N VAL A 208 -11.32 -4.58 -13.32
CA VAL A 208 -10.62 -5.17 -12.18
C VAL A 208 -9.73 -6.32 -12.66
N VAL A 209 -8.57 -6.47 -12.02
CA VAL A 209 -7.73 -7.66 -12.21
C VAL A 209 -8.47 -8.88 -11.65
N ASP A 210 -8.76 -9.87 -12.50
CA ASP A 210 -9.57 -11.04 -12.11
C ASP A 210 -9.08 -11.73 -10.83
N ASN A 211 -10.03 -11.97 -9.90
CA ASN A 211 -9.83 -12.57 -8.59
C ASN A 211 -9.75 -14.12 -8.59
N GLU A 212 -9.75 -14.80 -9.75
CA GLU A 212 -9.84 -16.28 -9.85
C GLU A 212 -8.61 -17.05 -9.33
N GLU A 213 -7.82 -16.38 -8.53
CA GLU A 213 -6.59 -16.85 -7.92
C GLU A 213 -6.75 -16.90 -6.38
N SER A 214 -8.00 -17.06 -5.92
CA SER A 214 -8.46 -17.29 -4.53
C SER A 214 -7.72 -18.39 -3.72
N SER A 215 -6.68 -19.03 -4.27
CA SER A 215 -5.73 -19.91 -3.57
C SER A 215 -4.54 -19.18 -2.90
N TRP A 216 -4.43 -17.86 -3.03
CA TRP A 216 -3.31 -17.09 -2.46
C TRP A 216 -3.23 -17.08 -0.93
N GLY A 217 -4.30 -17.48 -0.24
CA GLY A 217 -4.36 -17.60 1.23
C GLY A 217 -3.61 -18.79 1.83
N SER A 218 -2.74 -19.48 1.09
CA SER A 218 -1.98 -20.65 1.57
C SER A 218 -0.50 -20.39 1.88
N LEU A 219 -0.02 -19.16 1.70
CA LEU A 219 1.39 -18.80 1.82
C LEU A 219 1.75 -18.40 3.25
N LYS A 220 2.05 -19.39 4.08
CA LYS A 220 2.72 -19.15 5.36
C LYS A 220 4.22 -19.02 5.12
N ALA A 221 4.75 -17.80 5.19
CA ALA A 221 6.19 -17.57 5.18
C ALA A 221 6.90 -18.31 6.33
N ARG A 222 8.16 -18.70 6.11
CA ARG A 222 9.06 -19.25 7.12
C ARG A 222 10.02 -18.15 7.60
N TYR A 223 10.08 -17.94 8.90
CA TYR A 223 11.11 -17.15 9.57
C TYR A 223 12.44 -17.93 9.53
N GLN A 224 13.57 -17.26 9.28
CA GLN A 224 14.91 -17.76 9.62
C GLN A 224 15.50 -16.94 10.76
#